data_AF-A0A7X6DAT5-F1
#
_entry.id   AF-A0A7X6DAT5-F1
#
_cell.length_a   1.000
_cell.length_b   1.000
_cell.length_c   1.000
_cell.angle_alpha   90.00
_cell.angle_beta   90.00
_cell.angle_gamma   90.00
#
_symmetry.space_group_name_H-M   'P 1'
#
loop_
_entity.id
_entity.type
_entity.pdbx_description
1 polymer ?
#
loop_
_entity_poly.entity_id
_entity_poly.type
_entity_poly.pdbx_seq_one_letter_code
_entity_poly.pdbx_strand_id
1 'polypeptide(L)'
;MKRKVMIYMSLFLGLAFLFYGTPLITKNKTSDTAMILDLLNPFVKNTEVYLKTSDDYVDTYKSKGEEATNYVYITTTYTEKGKKRQLKYVSFGKKLTPNKYLKVTIKGQDVRRWEEVSKKEVPEKAIEKLK
;
A
#
# COMPACT_ATOMS: atom_id res chain seq x y z
N MET A 1 -21.23 -30.49 -25.50
CA MET A 1 -20.79 -29.12 -25.90
C MET A 1 -21.11 -28.07 -24.83
N LYS A 2 -22.38 -27.89 -24.41
CA LYS A 2 -22.80 -26.85 -23.44
C LYS A 2 -22.08 -26.88 -22.07
N ARG A 3 -21.83 -28.07 -21.49
CA ARG A 3 -21.11 -28.21 -20.20
C ARG A 3 -19.66 -27.74 -20.27
N LYS A 4 -18.93 -28.04 -21.36
CA LYS A 4 -17.54 -27.59 -21.53
C LYS A 4 -17.47 -26.07 -21.71
N VAL A 5 -18.38 -25.50 -22.50
CA VAL A 5 -18.50 -24.04 -22.67
C VAL A 5 -18.75 -23.35 -21.33
N MET A 6 -19.64 -23.89 -20.50
CA MET A 6 -19.91 -23.34 -19.16
C MET A 6 -18.68 -23.41 -18.25
N ILE A 7 -17.91 -24.51 -18.29
CA ILE A 7 -16.66 -24.63 -17.52
C ILE A 7 -15.64 -23.58 -17.96
N TYR A 8 -15.41 -23.40 -19.27
CA TYR A 8 -14.48 -22.40 -19.78
C TYR A 8 -14.92 -20.97 -19.43
N MET A 9 -16.21 -20.68 -19.51
CA MET A 9 -16.76 -19.38 -19.13
C MET A 9 -16.55 -19.09 -17.65
N SER A 10 -16.79 -20.07 -16.77
CA SER A 10 -16.53 -19.93 -15.33
C SER A 10 -15.04 -19.72 -15.02
N LEU A 11 -14.16 -20.47 -15.70
CA LEU A 11 -12.71 -20.29 -15.55
C LEU A 11 -12.27 -18.89 -16.01
N PHE A 12 -12.80 -18.42 -17.14
CA PHE A 12 -12.53 -17.09 -17.65
C PHE A 12 -13.00 -16.00 -16.69
N LEU A 13 -14.24 -16.10 -16.17
CA LEU A 13 -14.76 -15.15 -15.20
C LEU A 13 -13.99 -15.18 -13.88
N GLY A 14 -13.59 -16.37 -13.42
CA GLY A 14 -12.73 -16.51 -12.25
C GLY A 14 -11.38 -15.83 -12.44
N LEU A 15 -10.75 -16.00 -13.61
CA LEU A 15 -9.49 -15.35 -13.94
C LEU A 15 -9.63 -13.83 -14.10
N ALA A 16 -10.71 -13.38 -14.74
CA ALA A 16 -11.02 -11.95 -14.84
C ALA A 16 -11.24 -11.34 -13.45
N PHE A 17 -11.94 -12.02 -12.55
CA PHE A 17 -12.11 -11.58 -11.18
C PHE A 17 -10.78 -11.56 -10.41
N LEU A 18 -9.94 -12.57 -10.60
CA LEU A 18 -8.61 -12.62 -9.97
C LEU A 18 -7.77 -11.39 -10.32
N PHE A 19 -7.84 -10.92 -11.57
CA PHE A 19 -7.05 -9.79 -12.04
C PHE A 19 -7.70 -8.42 -11.78
N TYR A 20 -9.00 -8.28 -12.02
CA TYR A 20 -9.69 -6.97 -11.95
C TYR A 20 -10.52 -6.79 -10.68
N GLY A 21 -10.96 -7.86 -10.05
CA GLY A 21 -11.77 -7.84 -8.83
C GLY A 21 -10.94 -7.75 -7.55
N THR A 22 -9.81 -8.47 -7.48
CA THR A 22 -8.95 -8.47 -6.28
C THR A 22 -8.51 -7.07 -5.83
N PRO A 23 -8.10 -6.14 -6.72
CA PRO A 23 -7.67 -4.81 -6.29
C PRO A 23 -8.79 -3.96 -5.66
N LEU A 24 -10.06 -4.30 -5.92
CA LEU A 24 -11.21 -3.62 -5.34
C LEU A 24 -11.43 -4.04 -3.88
N ILE A 25 -11.19 -5.32 -3.56
CA ILE A 25 -11.39 -5.88 -2.23
C ILE A 25 -10.17 -5.69 -1.31
N THR A 26 -8.95 -5.67 -1.87
CA THR A 26 -7.71 -5.42 -1.13
C THR A 26 -7.54 -3.95 -0.77
N LYS A 27 -8.17 -3.05 -1.52
CA LYS A 27 -8.08 -1.60 -1.32
C LYS A 27 -8.32 -1.20 0.15
N ASN A 28 -7.33 -0.55 0.76
CA ASN A 28 -7.35 -0.09 2.16
C ASN A 28 -7.35 -1.22 3.22
N LYS A 29 -7.08 -2.47 2.84
CA LYS A 29 -6.89 -3.59 3.77
C LYS A 29 -5.40 -3.74 4.10
N THR A 30 -5.06 -3.69 5.38
CA THR A 30 -3.67 -3.69 5.87
C THR A 30 -3.16 -5.09 6.22
N SER A 31 -3.89 -6.14 5.84
CA SER A 31 -3.47 -7.53 6.02
C SER A 31 -2.35 -7.92 5.05
N ASP A 32 -1.51 -8.88 5.46
CA ASP A 32 -0.45 -9.40 4.58
C ASP A 32 -1.01 -10.10 3.35
N THR A 33 -2.19 -10.70 3.46
CA THR A 33 -2.90 -11.30 2.33
C THR A 33 -3.25 -10.27 1.26
N ALA A 34 -3.70 -9.07 1.64
CA ALA A 34 -4.02 -8.01 0.69
C ALA A 34 -2.75 -7.49 -0.01
N MET A 35 -1.67 -7.33 0.75
CA MET A 35 -0.35 -6.98 0.22
C MET A 35 0.15 -8.02 -0.80
N ILE A 36 0.13 -9.31 -0.45
CA ILE A 36 0.59 -10.39 -1.33
C ILE A 36 -0.27 -10.48 -2.60
N LEU A 37 -1.59 -10.37 -2.49
CA LEU A 37 -2.48 -10.39 -3.64
C LEU A 37 -2.17 -9.25 -4.62
N ASP A 38 -1.99 -8.03 -4.12
CA ASP A 38 -1.67 -6.88 -4.96
C ASP A 38 -0.25 -6.97 -5.55
N LEU A 39 0.72 -7.50 -4.79
CA LEU A 39 2.08 -7.75 -5.25
C LEU A 39 2.10 -8.72 -6.44
N LEU A 40 1.35 -9.82 -6.37
CA LEU A 40 1.33 -10.86 -7.40
C LEU A 40 0.46 -10.50 -8.62
N ASN A 41 -0.50 -9.60 -8.45
CA ASN A 41 -1.40 -9.22 -9.55
C ASN A 41 -0.65 -8.38 -10.62
N PRO A 42 -0.56 -8.83 -11.88
CA PRO A 42 0.17 -8.13 -12.94
C PRO A 42 -0.54 -6.85 -13.43
N PHE A 43 -1.83 -6.69 -13.15
CA PHE A 43 -2.62 -5.53 -13.59
C PHE A 43 -2.67 -4.39 -12.55
N VAL A 44 -2.24 -4.66 -11.31
CA VAL A 44 -2.06 -3.60 -10.31
C VAL A 44 -0.79 -2.83 -10.66
N LYS A 45 -0.93 -1.53 -10.91
CA LYS A 45 0.20 -0.65 -11.24
C LYS A 45 0.80 -0.02 -9.99
N ASN A 46 2.06 0.39 -10.11
CA ASN A 46 2.67 1.29 -9.15
C ASN A 46 1.96 2.65 -9.18
N THR A 47 1.69 3.21 -8.01
CA THR A 47 1.09 4.52 -7.81
C THR A 47 1.74 5.20 -6.61
N GLU A 48 1.50 6.50 -6.44
CA GLU A 48 2.06 7.26 -5.33
C GLU A 48 0.97 7.67 -4.33
N VAL A 49 1.35 7.62 -3.06
CA VAL A 49 0.59 8.20 -1.96
C VAL A 49 1.53 8.98 -1.04
N TYR A 50 0.97 9.96 -0.36
CA TYR A 50 1.68 10.89 0.48
C TYR A 50 1.15 10.81 1.90
N LEU A 51 2.04 10.93 2.88
CA LEU A 51 1.69 10.92 4.29
C LEU A 51 2.53 11.91 5.08
N LYS A 52 2.04 12.26 6.27
CA LYS A 52 2.79 12.97 7.31
C LYS A 52 3.19 11.95 8.37
N THR A 53 4.46 11.92 8.74
CA THR A 53 4.98 10.95 9.71
C THR A 53 4.53 11.30 11.13
N SER A 54 4.29 10.26 11.94
CA SER A 54 4.12 10.34 13.39
C SER A 54 5.00 9.30 14.09
N ASP A 55 5.02 9.32 15.42
CA ASP A 55 5.65 8.29 16.24
C ASP A 55 4.69 7.14 16.62
N ASP A 56 3.48 7.12 16.05
CA ASP A 56 2.44 6.11 16.31
C ASP A 56 2.67 4.82 15.49
N TYR A 57 3.68 4.04 15.86
CA TYR A 57 3.84 2.67 15.34
C TYR A 57 2.88 1.71 16.05
N VAL A 58 2.40 0.70 15.33
CA VAL A 58 1.46 -0.30 15.84
C VAL A 58 2.14 -1.60 16.27
N ASP A 59 3.35 -1.85 15.80
CA ASP A 59 4.12 -3.05 16.10
C ASP A 59 5.62 -2.83 15.85
N THR A 60 6.46 -3.74 16.36
CA THR A 60 7.90 -3.76 16.14
C THR A 60 8.42 -5.18 15.97
N TYR A 61 9.44 -5.36 15.15
CA TYR A 61 10.13 -6.65 15.02
C TYR A 61 11.63 -6.45 14.75
N LYS A 62 12.42 -7.50 15.01
CA LYS A 62 13.83 -7.56 14.59
C LYS A 62 13.97 -8.57 13.46
N SER A 63 14.71 -8.22 12.42
CA SER A 63 15.06 -9.19 11.38
C SER A 63 16.07 -10.19 11.93
N LYS A 64 16.06 -11.43 11.45
CA LYS A 64 17.01 -12.45 11.89
C LYS A 64 18.44 -12.00 11.55
N GLY A 65 19.29 -11.89 12.57
CA GLY A 65 20.68 -11.45 12.41
C GLY A 65 20.86 -9.93 12.39
N GLU A 66 19.80 -9.15 12.63
CA GLU A 66 19.89 -7.69 12.76
C GLU A 66 19.64 -7.27 14.22
N GLU A 67 20.49 -6.37 14.73
CA GLU A 67 20.30 -5.78 16.06
C GLU A 67 19.22 -4.69 16.07
N ALA A 68 19.01 -4.05 14.92
CA ALA A 68 18.15 -2.89 14.79
C ALA A 68 16.66 -3.29 14.79
N THR A 69 15.85 -2.51 15.49
CA THR A 69 14.39 -2.70 15.57
C THR A 69 13.72 -2.04 14.37
N ASN A 70 12.84 -2.78 13.71
CA ASN A 70 11.94 -2.28 12.68
C ASN A 70 10.62 -1.85 13.30
N TYR A 71 10.00 -0.82 12.73
CA TYR A 71 8.78 -0.21 13.25
C TYR A 71 7.68 -0.28 12.19
N VAL A 72 6.54 -0.87 12.55
CA VAL A 72 5.39 -1.05 11.67
C VAL A 72 4.40 0.08 11.90
N TYR A 73 4.01 0.75 10.84
CA TYR A 73 3.07 1.85 10.86
C TYR A 73 1.82 1.50 10.07
N ILE A 74 0.66 1.97 10.55
CA ILE A 74 -0.58 1.99 9.79
C ILE A 74 -1.05 3.44 9.73
N THR A 75 -0.97 4.06 8.56
CA THR A 75 -1.18 5.50 8.43
C THR A 75 -2.22 5.80 7.34
N THR A 76 -3.02 6.84 7.58
CA THR A 76 -3.86 7.43 6.54
C THR A 76 -2.97 8.19 5.57
N THR A 77 -3.03 7.83 4.29
CA THR A 77 -2.28 8.48 3.22
C THR A 77 -3.22 9.06 2.18
N TYR A 78 -2.70 9.92 1.31
CA TYR A 78 -3.50 10.56 0.26
C TYR A 78 -2.80 10.44 -1.08
N THR A 79 -3.55 10.08 -2.13
CA THR A 79 -3.02 10.12 -3.50
C THR A 79 -2.76 11.56 -3.93
N GLU A 80 -2.07 11.76 -5.05
CA GLU A 80 -1.91 13.08 -5.70
C GLU A 80 -3.23 13.84 -5.88
N LYS A 81 -4.34 13.11 -6.03
CA LYS A 81 -5.70 13.66 -6.19
C LYS A 81 -6.43 13.89 -4.87
N GLY A 82 -5.75 13.76 -3.73
CA GLY A 82 -6.33 13.90 -2.39
C GLY A 82 -7.26 12.76 -1.98
N LYS A 83 -7.19 11.59 -2.64
CA LYS A 83 -8.04 10.44 -2.27
C LYS A 83 -7.42 9.71 -1.09
N LYS A 84 -8.21 9.52 -0.03
CA LYS A 84 -7.82 8.80 1.19
C LYS A 84 -7.44 7.35 0.88
N ARG A 85 -6.36 6.89 1.50
CA ARG A 85 -5.86 5.51 1.48
C ARG A 85 -5.45 5.10 2.89
N GLN A 86 -5.56 3.81 3.21
CA GLN A 86 -5.00 3.22 4.43
C GLN A 86 -3.84 2.30 4.04
N LEU A 87 -2.65 2.57 4.58
CA LEU A 87 -1.42 1.86 4.20
C LEU A 87 -0.70 1.34 5.44
N LYS A 88 -0.20 0.10 5.34
CA LYS A 88 0.76 -0.48 6.29
C LYS A 88 2.15 -0.41 5.68
N TYR A 89 3.14 0.05 6.43
CA TYR A 89 4.53 0.15 5.97
C TYR A 89 5.51 0.01 7.14
N VAL A 90 6.78 -0.26 6.80
CA VAL A 90 7.84 -0.47 7.78
C VAL A 90 8.91 0.61 7.63
N SER A 91 9.33 1.15 8.77
CA SER A 91 10.59 1.89 8.88
C SER A 91 11.66 0.93 9.40
N PHE A 92 12.71 0.72 8.62
CA PHE A 92 13.76 -0.25 8.93
C PHE A 92 14.82 0.36 9.85
N GLY A 93 15.13 -0.34 10.94
CA GLY A 93 16.20 -0.02 11.88
C GLY A 93 16.09 1.27 12.70
N LYS A 94 15.06 2.10 12.46
CA LYS A 94 14.81 3.33 13.24
C LYS A 94 13.36 3.78 13.17
N LYS A 95 12.93 4.54 14.18
CA LYS A 95 11.65 5.26 14.17
C LYS A 95 11.68 6.38 13.13
N LEU A 96 10.53 6.71 12.56
CA LEU A 96 10.36 7.90 11.74
C LEU A 96 10.42 9.15 12.63
N THR A 97 11.08 10.20 12.14
CA THR A 97 11.00 11.53 12.76
C THR A 97 9.59 12.08 12.52
N PRO A 98 8.83 12.50 13.56
CA PRO A 98 7.49 13.05 13.37
C PRO A 98 7.47 14.34 12.55
N ASN A 99 6.30 14.66 11.97
CA ASN A 99 6.05 15.89 11.21
C ASN A 99 6.90 16.08 9.94
N LYS A 100 7.42 14.99 9.39
CA LYS A 100 8.00 14.93 8.05
C LYS A 100 6.95 14.47 7.03
N TYR A 101 7.24 14.64 5.75
CA TYR A 101 6.38 14.14 4.69
C TYR A 101 7.10 13.01 3.95
N LEU A 102 6.37 11.94 3.66
CA LEU A 102 6.88 10.86 2.81
C LEU A 102 6.09 10.80 1.52
N LYS A 103 6.79 10.57 0.41
CA LYS A 103 6.23 10.04 -0.83
C LYS A 103 6.45 8.54 -0.85
N VAL A 104 5.37 7.78 -1.01
CA VAL A 104 5.38 6.32 -0.93
C VAL A 104 4.91 5.75 -2.26
N THR A 105 5.79 4.97 -2.91
CA THR A 105 5.43 4.21 -4.10
C THR A 105 4.80 2.89 -3.67
N ILE A 106 3.57 2.63 -4.11
CA ILE A 106 2.80 1.43 -3.75
C ILE A 106 2.31 0.68 -4.99
N LYS A 107 2.25 -0.65 -4.90
CA LYS A 107 1.50 -1.51 -5.82
C LYS A 107 0.26 -2.02 -5.06
N GLY A 108 -0.86 -1.31 -5.20
CA GLY A 108 -2.06 -1.61 -4.43
C GLY A 108 -1.85 -1.36 -2.93
N GLN A 109 -1.77 -2.41 -2.12
CA GLN A 109 -1.43 -2.40 -0.69
C GLN A 109 0.04 -2.72 -0.39
N ASP A 110 0.81 -3.13 -1.40
CA ASP A 110 2.25 -3.42 -1.26
C ASP A 110 3.09 -2.15 -1.34
N VAL A 111 3.95 -1.92 -0.34
CA VAL A 111 4.84 -0.76 -0.29
C VAL A 111 6.15 -1.10 -0.94
N ARG A 112 6.47 -0.40 -2.05
CA ARG A 112 7.69 -0.65 -2.83
C ARG A 112 8.88 0.10 -2.27
N ARG A 113 8.66 1.36 -1.92
CA ARG A 113 9.65 2.28 -1.35
C ARG A 113 8.96 3.50 -0.80
N TRP A 114 9.66 4.21 0.07
CA TRP A 114 9.30 5.54 0.53
C TRP A 114 10.55 6.42 0.57
N GLU A 115 10.35 7.71 0.38
CA GLU A 115 11.39 8.73 0.54
C GLU A 115 10.82 9.94 1.27
N GLU A 116 11.65 10.58 2.10
CA GLU A 116 11.31 11.86 2.72
C GLU A 116 11.30 12.95 1.65
N VAL A 117 10.24 13.76 1.64
CA VAL A 117 10.06 14.88 0.70
C VAL A 117 9.75 16.15 1.46
N SER A 118 10.05 17.30 0.87
CA SER A 118 9.64 18.58 1.43
C SER A 118 8.13 18.80 1.27
N LYS A 119 7.56 19.69 2.08
CA LYS A 119 6.14 20.09 1.97
C LYS A 119 5.76 20.58 0.57
N LYS A 120 6.70 21.21 -0.15
CA LYS A 120 6.49 21.78 -1.50
C LYS A 120 6.39 20.70 -2.58
N GLU A 121 6.94 19.52 -2.33
CA GLU A 121 6.89 18.38 -3.26
C GLU A 121 5.63 17.52 -3.07
N VAL A 122 4.87 17.75 -1.99
CA VAL A 122 3.58 17.10 -1.78
C VAL A 122 2.52 17.77 -2.67
N PRO A 123 1.77 17.02 -3.49
CA PRO A 123 0.71 17.57 -4.33
C PRO A 123 -0.32 18.35 -3.52
N GLU A 124 -0.81 19.46 -4.09
CA GLU A 124 -1.73 20.41 -3.44
C GLU A 124 -2.94 19.70 -2.78
N LYS A 125 -3.61 18.81 -3.53
CA LYS A 125 -4.78 18.08 -3.02
C LYS A 125 -4.44 17.08 -1.91
N ALA A 126 -3.21 16.58 -1.86
CA ALA A 126 -2.76 15.70 -0.79
C ALA A 126 -2.39 16.52 0.45
N ILE A 127 -1.63 17.60 0.28
CA ILE A 127 -1.16 18.42 1.41
C ILE A 127 -2.32 19.13 2.14
N GLU A 128 -3.38 19.50 1.42
CA GLU A 128 -4.61 20.02 2.03
C GLU A 128 -5.26 19.05 3.02
N LYS A 129 -5.07 17.74 2.81
CA LYS A 129 -5.62 16.68 3.66
C LYS A 129 -4.65 16.22 4.76
N LEU A 130 -3.37 16.55 4.64
CA LEU A 130 -2.28 16.14 5.55
C LEU A 130 -1.97 17.19 6.64
N LYS A 131 -2.94 18.02 7.00
CA LYS A 131 -2.77 19.08 8.01
C LYS A 131 -2.52 18.49 9.39
#